data_AF-A0A4P9W3I9-F1
#
_entry.id   AF-A0A4P9W3I9-F1
#
_cell.length_a   1.000
_cell.length_b   1.000
_cell.length_c   1.000
_cell.angle_alpha   90.00
_cell.angle_beta   90.00
_cell.angle_gamma   90.00
#
_symmetry.space_group_name_H-M   'P 1'
#
loop_
_entity.id
_entity.type
_entity.pdbx_description
1 polymer ?
#
loop_
_entity_poly.entity_id
_entity_poly.type
_entity_poly.pdbx_seq_one_letter_code
_entity_poly.pdbx_strand_id
1 'polypeptide(L)'
;TALEAQQLHVERLMARIDKPIHLPERKEKNLKGPKDFVRNVQGSSAGAGSGEFHVYRALRRKEYARQKFLDESAKEDEEQRAFREKVEATKRAEEERTAKKREKRKKRQKSQPAK
;
A
#
# COMPACT_ATOMS: atom_id res chain seq x y z
N THR A 1 18.05 11.97 25.85
CA THR A 1 17.31 10.68 25.72
C THR A 1 16.25 10.78 24.62
N ALA A 2 15.65 9.66 24.18
CA ALA A 2 14.56 9.69 23.19
C ALA A 2 13.36 10.56 23.66
N LEU A 3 13.17 10.63 24.97
CA LEU A 3 12.12 11.40 25.63
C LEU A 3 12.41 12.91 25.58
N GLU A 4 13.65 13.34 25.83
CA GLU A 4 14.07 14.74 25.66
C GLU A 4 13.94 15.25 24.22
N ALA A 5 14.26 14.42 23.22
CA ALA A 5 14.11 14.80 21.82
C ALA A 5 12.64 15.05 21.43
N GLN A 6 11.72 14.26 21.99
CA GLN A 6 10.29 14.47 21.83
C GLN A 6 9.81 15.72 22.56
N GLN A 7 10.28 15.96 23.79
CA GLN A 7 9.96 17.18 24.55
C GLN A 7 10.36 18.44 23.77
N LEU A 8 11.58 18.51 23.24
CA LEU A 8 12.04 19.63 22.41
C LEU A 8 11.20 19.81 21.13
N HIS A 9 10.74 18.72 20.52
CA HIS A 9 9.88 18.78 19.34
C HIS A 9 8.49 19.32 19.68
N VAL A 10 7.93 18.89 20.80
CA VAL A 10 6.64 19.37 21.32
C VAL A 10 6.73 20.85 21.68
N GLU A 11 7.76 21.28 22.41
CA GLU A 11 7.98 22.69 22.75
C GLU A 11 8.06 23.58 21.50
N ARG A 12 8.75 23.11 20.45
CA ARG A 12 8.82 23.82 19.17
C ARG A 12 7.46 23.94 18.46
N LEU A 13 6.63 22.90 18.52
CA LEU A 13 5.28 22.93 17.96
C LEU A 13 4.35 23.86 18.76
N MET A 14 4.47 23.85 20.09
CA MET A 14 3.67 24.69 21.00
C MET A 14 4.08 26.17 20.96
N ALA A 15 5.30 26.51 20.54
CA ALA A 15 5.72 27.90 20.34
C ALA A 15 5.00 28.60 19.16
N ARG A 16 4.34 27.85 18.26
CA ARG A 16 3.64 28.39 17.08
C ARG A 16 2.29 27.71 16.85
N ILE A 17 1.40 27.86 17.83
CA ILE A 17 0.05 27.25 17.83
C ILE A 17 -0.80 27.71 16.64
N ASP A 18 -0.64 28.95 16.18
CA ASP A 18 -1.48 29.51 15.10
C ASP A 18 -1.18 28.93 13.71
N LYS A 19 -0.05 28.21 13.54
CA LYS A 19 0.33 27.65 12.25
C LYS A 19 -0.20 26.22 12.11
N PRO A 20 -1.03 25.91 11.10
CA PRO A 20 -1.53 24.55 10.91
C PRO A 20 -0.37 23.59 10.61
N ILE A 21 -0.41 22.42 11.25
CA ILE A 21 0.56 21.35 11.05
C ILE A 21 0.14 20.55 9.81
N HIS A 22 1.04 20.45 8.83
CA HIS A 22 0.84 19.60 7.66
C HIS A 22 1.52 18.25 7.88
N LEU A 23 0.72 17.22 8.14
CA LEU A 23 1.21 15.83 8.15
C LEU A 23 1.45 15.37 6.71
N PRO A 24 2.53 14.61 6.45
CA PRO A 24 2.76 14.06 5.12
C PRO A 24 1.69 13.02 4.79
N GLU A 25 0.96 13.24 3.72
CA GLU A 25 0.05 12.24 3.16
C GLU A 25 0.86 11.16 2.43
N ARG A 26 0.53 9.88 2.68
CA ARG A 26 1.12 8.77 1.96
C ARG A 26 0.55 8.75 0.54
N LYS A 27 1.35 9.19 -0.44
CA LYS A 27 1.01 9.07 -1.86
C LYS A 27 1.35 7.67 -2.36
N GLU A 28 0.42 7.06 -3.08
CA GLU A 28 0.69 5.83 -3.83
C GLU A 28 1.67 6.14 -4.97
N LYS A 29 2.62 5.22 -5.19
CA LYS A 29 3.60 5.36 -6.26
C LYS A 29 2.90 5.08 -7.58
N ASN A 30 2.51 6.14 -8.29
CA ASN A 30 1.90 6.02 -9.61
C ASN A 30 2.91 6.33 -10.71
N LEU A 31 2.99 5.46 -11.70
CA LEU A 31 3.75 5.75 -12.91
C LEU A 31 3.02 6.77 -13.76
N LYS A 32 3.78 7.73 -14.31
CA LYS A 32 3.21 8.71 -15.24
C LYS A 32 2.77 8.01 -16.52
N GLY A 33 1.49 8.15 -16.86
CA GLY A 33 0.89 7.61 -18.08
C GLY A 33 1.62 8.02 -19.37
N PRO A 34 1.37 7.32 -20.48
CA PRO A 34 1.81 7.78 -21.80
C PRO A 34 1.23 9.17 -22.12
N LYS A 35 1.89 9.92 -23.01
CA LYS A 35 1.31 11.17 -23.53
C LYS A 35 0.34 10.80 -24.63
N ASP A 36 -0.80 11.47 -24.70
CA ASP A 36 -1.83 11.19 -25.73
C ASP A 36 -1.32 11.53 -27.14
N PHE A 37 -0.56 12.63 -27.27
CA PHE A 37 -0.04 13.08 -28.55
C PHE A 37 1.46 13.40 -28.45
N VAL A 38 2.21 12.88 -29.42
CA VAL A 38 3.60 13.27 -29.68
C VAL A 38 3.60 14.16 -30.92
N ARG A 39 3.93 15.45 -30.75
CA ARG A 39 3.82 16.46 -31.81
C ARG A 39 5.02 16.48 -32.76
N ASN A 40 6.15 15.93 -32.33
CA ASN A 40 7.44 16.01 -33.01
C ASN A 40 7.87 14.66 -33.60
N VAL A 41 6.91 13.91 -34.18
CA VAL A 41 7.18 12.64 -34.84
C VAL A 41 7.72 12.91 -36.24
N GLN A 42 8.91 12.37 -36.54
CA GLN A 42 9.51 12.44 -37.87
C GLN A 42 8.81 11.43 -38.82
N GLY A 43 8.83 11.69 -40.13
CA GLY A 43 8.15 10.84 -41.11
C GLY A 43 8.60 9.37 -41.08
N SER A 44 7.70 8.44 -41.41
CA SER A 44 7.93 6.99 -41.26
C SER A 44 9.10 6.43 -42.07
N SER A 45 9.46 7.07 -43.18
CA SER A 45 10.59 6.69 -44.04
C SER A 45 11.87 7.47 -43.72
N ALA A 46 11.86 8.31 -42.69
CA ALA A 46 13.01 9.12 -42.36
C ALA A 46 14.10 8.29 -41.67
N GLY A 47 15.36 8.55 -42.01
CA GLY A 47 16.50 7.83 -41.42
C GLY A 47 16.70 8.12 -39.93
N ALA A 48 17.53 7.32 -39.27
CA ALA A 48 17.85 7.49 -37.86
C ALA A 48 18.62 8.80 -37.62
N GLY A 49 17.96 9.77 -36.99
CA GLY A 49 18.60 11.02 -36.57
C GLY A 49 19.47 10.85 -35.31
N SER A 50 20.31 11.86 -35.03
CA SER A 50 21.22 11.86 -33.86
C SER A 50 20.49 11.79 -32.51
N GLY A 51 19.24 12.26 -32.45
CA GLY A 51 18.40 12.21 -31.24
C GLY A 51 17.63 10.91 -31.05
N GLU A 52 17.49 10.07 -32.09
CA GLU A 52 16.58 8.92 -32.07
C GLU A 52 17.02 7.86 -31.05
N PHE A 53 18.33 7.66 -30.90
CA PHE A 53 18.89 6.79 -29.86
C PHE A 53 18.46 7.22 -28.45
N HIS A 54 18.48 8.53 -28.17
CA HIS A 54 18.09 9.05 -26.86
C HIS A 54 16.59 8.95 -26.61
N VAL A 55 15.77 9.11 -27.66
CA VAL A 55 14.33 8.88 -27.60
C VAL A 55 14.04 7.42 -27.24
N TYR A 56 14.62 6.47 -27.96
CA TYR A 56 14.49 5.03 -27.66
C TYR A 56 14.97 4.70 -26.24
N ARG A 57 16.15 5.19 -25.82
CA ARG A 57 16.70 4.96 -24.48
C ARG A 57 15.79 5.48 -23.37
N ALA A 58 15.10 6.60 -23.59
CA ALA A 58 14.15 7.15 -22.64
C ALA A 58 12.84 6.34 -22.60
N LEU A 59 12.30 5.98 -23.77
CA LEU A 59 11.10 5.15 -23.90
C LEU A 59 11.30 3.76 -23.28
N ARG A 60 12.42 3.10 -23.57
CA ARG A 60 12.76 1.78 -23.00
C ARG A 60 12.85 1.83 -21.48
N ARG A 61 13.49 2.86 -20.91
CA ARG A 61 13.55 3.03 -19.44
C ARG A 61 12.17 3.25 -18.84
N LYS A 62 11.32 4.05 -19.49
CA LYS A 62 9.93 4.25 -19.05
C LYS A 62 9.14 2.95 -19.09
N GLU A 63 9.30 2.17 -20.15
CA GLU A 63 8.59 0.91 -20.33
C GLU A 63 9.06 -0.18 -19.36
N TYR A 64 10.36 -0.29 -19.09
CA TYR A 64 10.86 -1.21 -18.07
C TYR A 64 10.42 -0.84 -16.67
N ALA A 65 10.40 0.45 -16.33
CA ALA A 65 9.82 0.90 -15.08
C ALA A 65 8.33 0.55 -14.99
N ARG A 66 7.60 0.63 -16.11
CA ARG A 66 6.20 0.24 -16.22
C ARG A 66 5.95 -1.24 -16.00
N GLN A 67 6.69 -2.08 -16.70
CA GLN A 67 6.59 -3.53 -16.57
C GLN A 67 6.93 -3.97 -15.14
N LYS A 68 8.04 -3.47 -14.60
CA LYS A 68 8.45 -3.76 -13.23
C LYS A 68 7.39 -3.39 -12.18
N PHE A 69 6.78 -2.21 -12.31
CA PHE A 69 5.73 -1.78 -11.38
C PHE A 69 4.48 -2.67 -11.47
N LEU A 70 4.08 -3.06 -12.68
CA LEU A 70 2.94 -3.98 -12.85
C LEU A 70 3.23 -5.34 -12.25
N ASP A 71 4.43 -5.89 -12.48
CA ASP A 71 4.83 -7.18 -11.93
C ASP A 71 4.91 -7.14 -10.39
N GLU A 72 5.41 -6.05 -9.81
CA GLU A 72 5.47 -5.84 -8.36
C GLU A 72 4.06 -5.68 -7.77
N SER A 73 3.20 -4.86 -8.37
CA SER A 73 1.82 -4.67 -7.92
C SER A 73 1.02 -5.97 -7.98
N ALA A 74 1.16 -6.75 -9.06
CA ALA A 74 0.47 -8.04 -9.19
C ALA A 74 0.89 -9.02 -8.10
N LYS A 75 2.19 -9.11 -7.80
CA LYS A 75 2.72 -9.94 -6.70
C LYS A 75 2.20 -9.47 -5.33
N GLU A 76 2.25 -8.17 -5.07
CA GLU A 76 1.75 -7.61 -3.81
C GLU A 76 0.24 -7.90 -3.63
N ASP A 77 -0.55 -7.78 -4.69
CA ASP A 77 -2.00 -8.07 -4.66
C ASP A 77 -2.28 -9.56 -4.41
N GLU A 78 -1.54 -10.46 -5.06
CA GLU A 78 -1.64 -11.91 -4.84
C GLU A 78 -1.27 -12.29 -3.40
N GLU A 79 -0.16 -11.76 -2.88
CA GLU A 79 0.29 -12.00 -1.51
C GLU A 79 -0.70 -11.44 -0.49
N GLN A 80 -1.21 -10.22 -0.71
CA GLN A 80 -2.24 -9.63 0.16
C GLN A 80 -3.52 -10.44 0.15
N ARG A 81 -3.96 -10.91 -1.03
CA ARG A 81 -5.15 -11.76 -1.13
C ARG A 81 -4.96 -13.06 -0.37
N ALA A 82 -3.85 -13.76 -0.58
CA ALA A 82 -3.54 -14.99 0.12
C ALA A 82 -3.45 -14.78 1.64
N PHE A 83 -2.87 -13.66 2.07
CA PHE A 83 -2.81 -13.29 3.49
C PHE A 83 -4.22 -13.05 4.08
N ARG A 84 -5.07 -12.29 3.39
CA ARG A 84 -6.45 -12.02 3.83
C ARG A 84 -7.25 -13.32 3.94
N GLU A 85 -7.16 -14.19 2.94
CA GLU A 85 -7.82 -15.50 2.95
C GLU A 85 -7.36 -16.36 4.14
N LYS A 86 -6.05 -16.40 4.42
CA LYS A 86 -5.50 -17.11 5.60
C LYS A 86 -6.03 -16.53 6.90
N VAL A 87 -6.01 -15.21 7.06
CA VAL A 87 -6.49 -14.53 8.27
C VAL A 87 -7.97 -14.80 8.50
N GLU A 88 -8.80 -14.75 7.46
CA GLU A 88 -10.22 -15.08 7.58
C GLU A 88 -10.45 -16.53 7.94
N ALA A 89 -9.72 -17.47 7.34
CA ALA A 89 -9.82 -18.89 7.67
C ALA A 89 -9.44 -19.15 9.13
N THR A 90 -8.36 -18.54 9.62
CA THR A 90 -7.95 -18.64 11.03
C THR A 90 -9.01 -18.06 11.96
N LYS A 91 -9.54 -16.86 11.66
CA LYS A 91 -10.61 -16.24 12.46
C LYS A 91 -11.84 -17.12 12.54
N ARG A 92 -12.32 -17.66 11.42
CA ARG A 92 -13.47 -18.58 11.39
C ARG A 92 -13.22 -19.84 12.24
N ALA A 93 -12.04 -20.46 12.11
CA ALA A 93 -11.68 -21.64 12.89
C ALA A 93 -11.62 -21.35 14.40
N GLU A 94 -11.11 -20.18 14.80
CA GLU A 94 -11.08 -19.73 16.20
C GLU A 94 -12.49 -19.42 16.73
N GLU A 95 -13.32 -18.76 15.93
CA GLU A 95 -14.73 -18.49 16.26
C GLU A 95 -15.53 -19.77 16.46
N GLU A 96 -15.37 -20.78 15.59
CA GLU A 96 -16.02 -22.07 15.78
C GLU A 96 -15.57 -22.79 17.06
N ARG A 97 -14.26 -22.77 17.35
CA ARG A 97 -13.70 -23.37 18.57
C ARG A 97 -14.21 -22.66 19.82
N THR A 98 -14.25 -21.32 19.80
CA THR A 98 -14.73 -20.51 20.92
C THR A 98 -16.24 -20.63 21.10
N ALA A 99 -17.03 -20.70 20.02
CA ALA A 99 -18.47 -20.93 20.05
C ALA A 99 -18.80 -22.29 20.68
N LYS A 100 -18.15 -23.38 20.23
CA LYS A 100 -18.32 -24.73 20.82
C LYS A 100 -18.00 -24.74 22.31
N LYS A 101 -16.91 -24.07 22.75
CA LYS A 101 -16.56 -23.95 24.17
C LYS A 101 -17.58 -23.09 24.95
N ARG A 102 -18.05 -21.99 24.37
CA ARG A 102 -19.06 -21.10 24.96
C ARG A 102 -20.39 -21.83 25.16
N GLU A 103 -20.84 -22.63 24.19
CA GLU A 103 -22.06 -23.44 24.30
C GLU A 103 -21.95 -24.48 25.43
N LYS A 104 -20.81 -25.18 25.53
CA LYS A 104 -20.55 -26.12 26.64
C LYS A 104 -20.64 -25.41 28.01
N ARG A 105 -20.08 -24.21 28.15
CA ARG A 105 -20.17 -23.42 29.38
C ARG A 105 -21.61 -22.98 29.69
N LYS A 106 -22.36 -22.51 28.68
CA LYS A 106 -23.79 -22.12 28.84
C LYS A 106 -24.66 -23.31 29.27
N LYS A 107 -24.45 -24.50 28.69
CA LYS A 107 -25.16 -25.73 29.12
C LYS A 107 -24.85 -26.08 30.57
N ARG A 108 -23.57 -26.05 30.98
CA ARG A 108 -23.16 -26.27 32.38
C ARG A 108 -23.74 -25.23 33.33
N GLN A 109 -23.80 -23.96 32.94
CA GLN A 109 -24.40 -22.91 33.77
C GLN A 109 -25.90 -23.15 33.99
N LYS A 110 -26.64 -23.55 32.95
CA LYS A 110 -28.07 -23.87 33.06
C LYS A 110 -28.35 -25.10 33.93
N SER A 111 -27.43 -26.07 33.99
CA SER A 111 -27.60 -27.28 34.81
C SER A 111 -27.17 -27.10 36.26
N GLN A 112 -26.51 -26.00 36.61
CA GLN A 112 -26.21 -25.69 38.02
C GLN A 112 -27.44 -25.00 38.63
N PRO A 113 -27.96 -25.47 39.77
CA PRO A 113 -29.04 -24.78 40.45
C PRO A 113 -28.57 -23.38 40.84
N ALA A 114 -29.43 -22.37 40.64
CA ALA A 114 -29.18 -21.04 41.17
C ALA A 114 -29.05 -21.17 42.70
N LYS A 115 -27.90 -20.74 43.24
CA LYS A 115 -27.75 -20.50 44.67
C LYS A 115 -28.46 -19.21 45.04
#